data_AF-G7IUY4-F1
#
_entry.id   AF-G7IUY4-F1
#
_cell.length_a   1.000
_cell.length_b   1.000
_cell.length_c   1.000
_cell.angle_alpha   90.00
_cell.angle_beta   90.00
_cell.angle_gamma   90.00
#
_symmetry.space_group_name_H-M   'P 1'
#
loop_
_entity.id
_entity.type
_entity.pdbx_description
1 polymer ?
#
loop_
_entity_poly.entity_id
_entity_poly.type
_entity_poly.pdbx_seq_one_letter_code
_entity_poly.pdbx_strand_id
1 'polypeptide(L)'
;MPDDMSNGSKNDIVNLVTPSMLTGNKRRNERGSINDIPFILLFIVIKIIGRSKTKQTNSKLPPGPRKLPLIGNIHQLEALPHQSLAKLAQQYGPLMHMRLGEISCIVVSSQEMAKEVIYKNLV
;
A
#
# COMPACT_ATOMS: atom_id res chain seq x y z
N MET A 1 6.68 -16.48 -87.04
CA MET A 1 5.95 -16.26 -85.78
C MET A 1 6.76 -16.91 -84.66
N PRO A 2 7.30 -16.15 -83.70
CA PRO A 2 7.79 -16.70 -82.44
C PRO A 2 6.78 -16.40 -81.31
N ASP A 3 6.34 -17.47 -80.66
CA ASP A 3 5.42 -17.45 -79.53
C ASP A 3 6.13 -16.93 -78.27
N ASP A 4 5.38 -16.16 -77.49
CA ASP A 4 5.90 -15.39 -76.38
C ASP A 4 6.47 -16.26 -75.25
N MET A 5 7.54 -15.73 -74.67
CA MET A 5 8.07 -16.08 -73.37
C MET A 5 7.66 -14.93 -72.45
N SER A 6 7.27 -15.27 -71.20
CA SER A 6 7.09 -14.36 -70.05
C SER A 6 5.62 -14.09 -69.64
N ASN A 7 5.03 -15.04 -68.92
CA ASN A 7 3.97 -14.71 -67.96
C ASN A 7 3.92 -15.62 -66.71
N GLY A 8 4.98 -16.39 -66.45
CA GLY A 8 5.01 -17.38 -65.35
C GLY A 8 5.61 -16.90 -64.02
N SER A 9 6.32 -15.78 -63.95
CA SER A 9 7.16 -15.46 -62.77
C SER A 9 6.65 -14.31 -61.89
N LYS A 10 5.65 -13.54 -62.33
CA LYS A 10 5.16 -12.37 -61.57
C LYS A 10 4.14 -12.72 -60.47
N ASN A 11 3.58 -13.93 -60.49
CA ASN A 11 2.50 -14.32 -59.58
C ASN A 11 2.99 -15.05 -58.32
N ASP A 12 4.27 -15.40 -58.23
CA ASP A 12 4.81 -16.15 -57.08
C ASP A 12 5.24 -15.23 -55.93
N ILE A 13 5.55 -13.97 -56.20
CA ILE A 13 6.02 -13.01 -55.19
C ILE A 13 4.86 -12.36 -54.42
N VAL A 14 3.65 -12.36 -54.99
CA VAL A 14 2.45 -11.81 -54.36
C VAL A 14 1.82 -12.75 -53.31
N ASN A 15 2.32 -13.99 -53.19
CA ASN A 15 1.81 -14.98 -52.23
C ASN A 15 2.74 -15.27 -51.04
N LEU A 16 3.88 -14.57 -50.92
CA LEU A 16 4.84 -14.79 -49.83
C LEU A 16 4.57 -13.97 -48.56
N VAL A 17 3.47 -13.20 -48.52
CA VAL A 17 2.97 -12.62 -47.28
C VAL A 17 1.72 -13.39 -46.89
N THR A 18 1.91 -14.44 -46.10
CA THR A 18 0.82 -15.13 -45.43
C THR A 18 0.04 -14.11 -44.58
N PRO A 19 -1.30 -14.03 -44.71
CA PRO A 19 -2.12 -13.07 -43.95
C PRO A 19 -2.11 -13.32 -42.43
N SER A 20 -1.44 -14.38 -41.95
CA SER A 20 -1.29 -14.65 -40.51
C SER A 20 -0.47 -13.59 -39.78
N MET A 21 0.32 -12.76 -40.48
CA MET A 21 1.17 -11.72 -39.88
C MET A 21 0.52 -10.33 -39.78
N LEU A 22 -0.72 -10.15 -40.25
CA LEU A 22 -1.50 -8.91 -40.05
C LEU A 22 -2.48 -8.99 -38.87
N THR A 23 -2.33 -9.98 -37.99
CA THR A 23 -3.10 -9.95 -36.74
C THR A 23 -2.45 -8.96 -35.79
N GLY A 24 -2.96 -7.74 -35.88
CA GLY A 24 -2.61 -6.58 -35.10
C GLY A 24 -2.37 -6.91 -33.64
N ASN A 25 -1.24 -6.42 -33.17
CA ASN A 25 -1.11 -5.64 -31.94
C ASN A 25 -2.23 -5.93 -30.93
N LYS A 26 -1.95 -6.90 -30.06
CA LYS A 26 -2.72 -7.22 -28.86
C LYS A 26 -2.86 -5.95 -28.02
N ARG A 27 -3.86 -5.13 -28.36
CA ARG A 27 -4.45 -4.08 -27.54
C ARG A 27 -5.00 -4.80 -26.32
N ARG A 28 -4.10 -5.06 -25.37
CA ARG A 28 -4.37 -5.59 -24.05
C ARG A 28 -5.22 -4.53 -23.37
N ASN A 29 -6.50 -4.65 -23.62
CA ASN A 29 -7.59 -3.91 -23.05
C ASN A 29 -7.67 -4.31 -21.59
N GLU A 30 -6.83 -3.67 -20.78
CA GLU A 30 -6.97 -3.61 -19.31
C GLU A 30 -8.18 -2.74 -18.92
N ARG A 31 -9.30 -2.92 -19.63
CA ARG A 31 -10.60 -2.46 -19.17
C ARG A 31 -10.98 -3.42 -18.06
N GLY A 32 -10.45 -3.19 -16.86
CA GLY A 32 -11.01 -3.78 -15.65
C GLY A 32 -12.52 -3.66 -15.76
N SER A 33 -13.21 -4.80 -15.70
CA SER A 33 -14.65 -4.80 -15.91
C SER A 33 -15.23 -3.86 -14.87
N ILE A 34 -16.16 -2.98 -15.25
CA ILE A 34 -16.79 -2.04 -14.29
C ILE A 34 -17.40 -2.83 -13.11
N ASN A 35 -17.76 -4.09 -13.36
CA ASN A 35 -18.28 -5.05 -12.39
C ASN A 35 -17.23 -5.57 -11.40
N ASP A 36 -15.92 -5.39 -11.67
CA ASP A 36 -14.81 -5.78 -10.79
C ASP A 36 -14.54 -4.73 -9.71
N ILE A 37 -14.97 -3.47 -9.91
CA ILE A 37 -14.80 -2.37 -8.95
C ILE A 37 -15.29 -2.74 -7.54
N PRO A 38 -16.51 -3.28 -7.33
CA PRO A 38 -16.96 -3.68 -5.99
C PRO A 38 -16.13 -4.82 -5.40
N PHE A 39 -15.67 -5.78 -6.22
CA PHE A 39 -14.82 -6.88 -5.75
C PHE A 39 -13.43 -6.39 -5.33
N ILE A 40 -12.85 -5.46 -6.09
CA ILE A 40 -11.56 -4.82 -5.77
C ILE A 40 -11.70 -3.99 -4.49
N LEU A 41 -12.76 -3.19 -4.35
CA LEU A 41 -13.03 -2.41 -3.15
C LEU A 41 -13.22 -3.32 -1.93
N LEU A 42 -14.01 -4.39 -2.06
CA LEU A 42 -14.21 -5.38 -1.01
C LEU A 42 -12.91 -6.06 -0.60
N PHE A 43 -12.07 -6.44 -1.57
CA PHE A 43 -10.76 -7.05 -1.31
C PHE A 43 -9.83 -6.09 -0.54
N ILE A 44 -9.83 -4.80 -0.91
CA ILE A 44 -9.08 -3.75 -0.20
C ILE A 44 -9.61 -3.62 1.25
N VAL A 45 -10.93 -3.56 1.44
CA VAL A 45 -11.56 -3.47 2.78
C VAL A 45 -11.22 -4.70 3.64
N ILE A 46 -11.28 -5.90 3.08
CA ILE A 46 -10.90 -7.14 3.79
C ILE A 46 -9.42 -7.09 4.20
N LYS A 47 -8.52 -6.62 3.33
CA LYS A 47 -7.09 -6.45 3.65
C LYS A 47 -6.88 -5.41 4.75
N ILE A 48 -7.61 -4.29 4.72
CA ILE A 48 -7.56 -3.23 5.74
C ILE A 48 -8.03 -3.77 7.10
N ILE A 49 -9.15 -4.47 7.14
CA ILE A 49 -9.70 -5.08 8.37
C ILE A 49 -8.75 -6.16 8.89
N GLY A 50 -8.19 -7.00 8.01
CA GLY A 50 -7.22 -8.05 8.34
C GLY A 50 -5.91 -7.52 8.93
N ARG A 51 -5.44 -6.35 8.46
CA ARG A 51 -4.27 -5.65 9.02
C ARG A 51 -4.57 -4.92 10.34
N SER A 52 -5.84 -4.66 10.64
CA SER A 52 -6.26 -3.95 11.87
C SER A 52 -6.16 -4.80 13.14
N LYS A 53 -5.90 -6.11 13.00
CA LYS A 53 -5.57 -6.99 14.13
C LYS A 53 -4.21 -6.60 14.68
N THR A 54 -4.23 -5.58 15.50
CA THR A 54 -3.20 -5.35 16.50
C THR A 54 -3.22 -6.56 17.38
N LYS A 55 -2.27 -7.47 17.16
CA LYS A 55 -1.85 -8.37 18.22
C LYS A 55 -1.52 -7.45 19.39
N GLN A 56 -2.42 -7.38 20.37
CA GLN A 56 -2.02 -7.20 21.75
C GLN A 56 -1.13 -8.41 22.02
N THR A 57 0.14 -8.30 21.62
CA THR A 57 1.14 -9.22 22.10
C THR A 57 1.09 -9.05 23.61
N ASN A 58 0.96 -10.15 24.35
CA ASN A 58 1.02 -10.20 25.81
C ASN A 58 2.37 -9.67 26.39
N SER A 59 3.10 -8.82 25.65
CA SER A 59 4.17 -8.00 26.18
C SER A 59 3.54 -6.77 26.85
N LYS A 60 4.07 -6.42 28.00
CA LYS A 60 3.66 -5.34 28.92
C LYS A 60 3.81 -3.93 28.29
N LEU A 61 3.17 -3.69 27.15
CA LEU A 61 3.15 -2.39 26.52
C LEU A 61 2.26 -1.47 27.35
N PRO A 62 2.67 -0.20 27.52
CA PRO A 62 1.86 0.76 28.23
C PRO A 62 0.51 0.95 27.51
N PRO A 63 -0.56 1.30 28.25
CA PRO A 63 -1.86 1.60 27.66
C PRO A 63 -1.71 2.71 26.61
N GLY A 64 -2.56 2.68 25.59
CA GLY A 64 -2.43 3.61 24.46
C GLY A 64 -3.74 3.86 23.72
N PRO A 65 -3.83 5.01 23.03
CA PRO A 65 -5.02 5.36 22.27
C PRO A 65 -5.33 4.37 21.14
N ARG A 66 -6.63 4.19 20.86
CA ARG A 66 -7.08 3.31 19.77
C ARG A 66 -6.55 3.82 18.43
N LYS A 67 -6.08 2.90 17.58
CA LYS A 67 -5.45 3.22 16.30
C LYS A 67 -6.30 2.77 15.13
N LEU A 68 -6.30 3.56 14.06
CA LEU A 68 -7.01 3.23 12.83
C LEU A 68 -6.18 2.27 11.96
N PRO A 69 -6.84 1.44 11.13
CA PRO A 69 -6.13 0.64 10.15
C PRO A 69 -5.40 1.57 9.16
N LEU A 70 -4.20 1.17 8.73
CA LEU A 70 -3.30 1.89 7.82
C LEU A 70 -2.62 3.14 8.39
N ILE A 71 -3.38 4.08 8.96
CA ILE A 71 -2.86 5.38 9.45
C ILE A 71 -2.34 5.30 10.90
N GLY A 72 -2.85 4.36 11.70
CA GLY A 72 -2.54 4.30 13.12
C GLY A 72 -3.18 5.44 13.91
N ASN A 73 -2.45 5.99 14.88
CA ASN A 73 -2.78 7.13 15.74
C ASN A 73 -2.41 8.50 15.14
N ILE A 74 -1.91 8.59 13.89
CA ILE A 74 -1.62 9.90 13.27
C ILE A 74 -2.87 10.79 13.23
N HIS A 75 -4.05 10.20 13.05
CA HIS A 75 -5.32 10.94 13.05
C HIS A 75 -5.64 11.68 14.37
N GLN A 76 -4.96 11.33 15.46
CA GLN A 76 -5.11 12.00 16.76
C GLN A 76 -4.09 13.12 16.96
N LEU A 77 -3.11 13.26 16.05
CA LEU A 77 -2.20 14.39 15.99
C LEU A 77 -2.87 15.50 15.19
N GLU A 78 -3.26 16.57 15.88
CA GLU A 78 -3.79 17.78 15.26
C GLU A 78 -2.63 18.60 14.66
N ALA A 79 -2.90 19.82 14.19
CA ALA A 79 -1.90 20.71 13.61
C ALA A 79 -0.69 20.96 14.53
N LEU A 80 -0.88 20.85 15.85
CA LEU A 80 0.15 21.03 16.87
C LEU A 80 0.42 19.71 17.59
N PRO A 81 1.36 18.88 17.09
CA PRO A 81 1.57 17.52 17.61
C PRO A 81 1.96 17.51 19.08
N HIS A 82 2.72 18.50 19.55
CA HIS A 82 3.10 18.61 20.96
C HIS A 82 1.89 18.82 21.89
N GLN A 83 0.89 19.61 21.47
CA GLN A 83 -0.33 19.81 22.25
C GLN A 83 -1.21 18.56 22.23
N SER A 84 -1.38 17.94 21.06
CA SER A 84 -2.14 16.70 20.94
C SER A 84 -1.52 15.57 21.77
N LEU A 85 -0.19 15.43 21.74
CA LEU A 85 0.53 14.46 22.58
C LEU A 85 0.38 14.75 24.07
N ALA A 86 0.42 16.02 24.48
CA ALA A 86 0.18 16.41 25.87
C ALA A 86 -1.26 16.06 26.34
N LYS A 87 -2.28 16.34 25.51
CA LYS A 87 -3.67 15.95 25.79
C LYS A 87 -3.80 14.43 25.92
N LEU A 88 -3.17 13.67 25.01
CA LEU A 88 -3.16 12.22 25.06
C LEU A 88 -2.43 11.69 26.29
N ALA A 89 -1.32 12.30 26.70
CA ALA A 89 -0.59 11.92 27.91
C ALA A 89 -1.40 12.19 29.19
N GLN A 90 -2.22 13.25 29.22
CA GLN A 90 -3.16 13.48 30.32
C GLN A 90 -4.24 12.38 30.41
N GLN A 91 -4.66 11.82 29.28
CA GLN A 91 -5.71 10.80 29.23
C GLN A 91 -5.20 9.37 29.48
N TYR A 92 -4.06 9.00 28.89
CA TYR A 92 -3.51 7.64 28.91
C TYR A 92 -2.35 7.45 29.88
N GLY A 93 -1.83 8.54 30.43
CA GLY A 93 -0.72 8.55 31.38
C GLY A 93 0.62 8.99 30.76
N PRO A 94 1.64 9.21 31.60
CA PRO A 94 2.93 9.76 31.19
C PRO A 94 3.79 8.79 30.36
N LEU A 95 3.39 7.52 30.25
CA LEU A 95 4.01 6.50 29.42
C LEU A 95 2.91 5.82 28.62
N MET A 96 2.90 6.01 27.30
CA MET A 96 1.86 5.44 26.43
C MET A 96 2.43 4.93 25.11
N HIS A 97 1.75 3.96 24.52
CA HIS A 97 2.10 3.39 23.22
C HIS A 97 1.22 3.97 22.10
N MET A 98 1.85 4.35 20.99
CA MET A 98 1.18 4.88 19.81
C MET A 98 1.76 4.29 18.53
N ARG A 99 0.97 4.26 17.46
CA ARG A 99 1.40 3.85 16.12
C ARG A 99 1.25 5.02 15.17
N LEU A 100 2.34 5.51 14.60
CA LEU A 100 2.30 6.56 13.58
C LEU A 100 2.47 5.91 12.21
N GLY A 101 1.35 5.58 11.55
CA GLY A 101 1.34 4.77 10.33
C GLY A 101 1.88 3.37 10.62
N GLU A 102 2.99 3.02 9.98
CA GLU A 102 3.69 1.76 10.21
C GLU A 102 4.63 1.78 11.43
N ILE A 103 5.00 2.97 11.91
CA ILE A 103 5.98 3.13 12.99
C ILE A 103 5.31 2.95 14.34
N SER A 104 5.93 2.13 15.21
CA SER A 104 5.52 1.97 16.61
C SER A 104 6.33 2.93 17.48
N CYS A 105 5.67 3.76 18.28
CA CYS A 105 6.26 4.82 19.10
C CYS A 105 5.83 4.67 20.56
N ILE A 106 6.76 4.89 21.49
CA ILE A 106 6.48 5.04 22.92
C ILE A 106 6.65 6.52 23.24
N VAL A 107 5.60 7.12 23.80
CA VAL A 107 5.61 8.53 24.21
C VAL A 107 5.86 8.58 25.71
N VAL A 108 6.88 9.36 26.08
CA VAL A 108 7.27 9.59 27.48
C VAL A 108 7.08 11.08 27.78
N SER A 109 6.16 11.39 28.69
CA SER A 109 5.78 12.77 29.06
C SER A 109 6.14 13.16 30.50
N SER A 110 6.82 12.28 31.25
CA SER A 110 7.37 12.57 32.58
C SER A 110 8.88 12.74 32.51
N GLN A 111 9.41 13.71 33.27
CA GLN A 111 10.83 13.98 33.34
C GLN A 111 11.60 12.82 33.98
N GLU A 112 11.06 12.23 35.05
CA GLU A 112 11.64 11.10 35.76
C GLU A 112 11.78 9.90 34.82
N MET A 113 10.71 9.59 34.08
CA MET A 113 10.69 8.48 33.12
C MET A 113 11.59 8.74 31.91
N ALA A 114 11.66 9.99 31.43
CA ALA A 114 12.54 10.35 30.32
C ALA A 114 14.01 10.15 30.69
N LYS A 115 14.41 10.56 31.90
CA LYS A 115 15.76 10.30 32.43
C LYS A 115 16.05 8.81 32.46
N GLU A 116 15.16 8.01 33.07
CA GLU A 116 15.30 6.54 33.11
C GLU A 116 15.51 5.94 31.71
N VAL A 117 14.69 6.31 30.73
CA VAL A 117 14.76 5.73 29.37
C VAL A 117 16.05 6.13 28.65
N ILE A 118 16.46 7.39 28.75
CA ILE A 118 17.67 7.91 28.12
C ILE A 118 18.91 7.26 28.74
N TYR A 119 18.99 7.18 30.07
CA TYR A 119 20.17 6.66 30.75
C TYR A 119 20.24 5.11 30.77
N LYS A 120 19.12 4.38 30.68
CA LYS A 120 19.14 2.90 30.62
C LYS A 120 19.44 2.30 29.26
N ASN A 121 19.22 3.03 28.16
CA ASN A 121 19.33 2.45 26.80
C ASN A 121 20.45 3.08 25.93
N LEU A 122 21.22 4.03 26.47
CA LEU A 122 22.37 4.66 25.78
C LEU A 122 23.74 4.27 26.38
N VAL A 123 23.81 3.16 27.12
CA VAL A 123 25.07 2.56 27.60
C VAL A 123 25.06 1.08 27.29
#